data_AF-A0A925IX00-F1
#
_entry.id   AF-A0A925IX00-F1
#
_cell.length_a   1.000
_cell.length_b   1.000
_cell.length_c   1.000
_cell.angle_alpha   90.00
_cell.angle_beta   90.00
_cell.angle_gamma   90.00
#
_symmetry.space_group_name_H-M   'P 1'
#
loop_
_entity.id
_entity.type
_entity.pdbx_description
1 polymer ?
#
loop_
_entity_poly.entity_id
_entity_poly.type
_entity_poly.pdbx_seq_one_letter_code
_entity_poly.pdbx_strand_id
1 'polypeptide(L)'
;GLLLFFGSKILLSLNYGVENIAIIYMAVTGIGYLLMLAGGNLLSRLISLNLSNDIFNSLNETFPQEERFLSNEFSINLPARYNLKNRVRKSWINIINPFRGLLVIGSPGSGKSWFVIQHVIKQHIEKGFAMFVYDFKYDDLSKIVYNWLQQNKHKYPVPPSFYVINFDNLSVSHRCNPLDPNTMNDITDATESARTILLGLNREWINKQGDFFVESPINFVTAIIWFLKKYADGKYCTLPHVIELMLADYDELFPILNTQPEIEVLVNPFVTAYQNDAMEQLEGQVASAKIGMARLASPQLYWVLSGNDFTLDINNPTHPKIVCVGNNPEKQQIYGAVLSLYISRLVRQVNKKGMLKCSLVFDEFPTIYFNNMDSLIATARSNKVATTLAMQDFSQLKKDYGKEQADVIVNITGNIISGQVMGETSKLLSERFGKIMQDRQSVSVNRTDTSISHSKQLDSAIPASKIAALSSGEFVGLVADNPDEKIKLKMFHSEIINDTDKLNKEVSLYKEIPVVSNVTQQQVMDNYYQVKMEVKRLIGEEVERLKMAKA
;
A
#
# COMPACT_ATOMS: atom_id res chain seq x y z
N GLY A 1 -26.85 44.09 48.76
CA GLY A 1 -26.44 45.14 47.81
C GLY A 1 -27.65 45.87 47.26
N LEU A 2 -28.24 45.36 46.17
CA LEU A 2 -29.33 46.01 45.42
C LEU A 2 -30.52 46.47 46.28
N LEU A 3 -31.02 45.61 47.19
CA LEU A 3 -32.12 45.96 48.10
C LEU A 3 -31.80 47.16 49.00
N LEU A 4 -30.58 47.25 49.54
CA LEU A 4 -30.17 48.35 50.41
C LEU A 4 -29.92 49.63 49.61
N PHE A 5 -29.35 49.52 48.41
CA PHE A 5 -29.04 50.67 47.56
C PHE A 5 -30.29 51.30 46.94
N PHE A 6 -31.22 50.51 46.41
CA PHE A 6 -32.47 51.02 45.82
C PHE A 6 -33.56 51.24 46.87
N GLY A 7 -33.54 50.48 47.97
CA GLY A 7 -34.49 50.62 49.08
C GLY A 7 -34.16 51.78 50.02
N SER A 8 -32.94 52.32 50.00
CA SER A 8 -32.57 53.46 50.86
C SER A 8 -33.43 54.70 50.61
N LYS A 9 -34.01 54.85 49.41
CA LYS A 9 -34.95 55.94 49.07
C LYS A 9 -36.17 55.98 50.00
N ILE A 10 -36.60 54.83 50.53
CA ILE A 10 -37.75 54.75 51.45
C ILE A 10 -37.42 55.44 52.79
N LEU A 11 -36.15 55.46 53.20
CA LEU A 11 -35.71 56.09 54.45
C LEU A 11 -35.93 57.62 54.44
N LEU A 12 -35.99 58.24 53.26
CA LEU A 12 -36.29 59.67 53.10
C LEU A 12 -37.76 60.01 53.38
N SER A 13 -38.63 59.01 53.53
CA SER A 13 -40.05 59.19 53.86
C SER A 13 -40.37 59.04 55.35
N LEU A 14 -39.35 58.83 56.20
CA LEU A 14 -39.51 58.71 57.64
C LEU A 14 -39.65 60.09 58.30
N ASN A 15 -40.55 60.22 59.28
CA ASN A 15 -40.76 61.45 60.04
C ASN A 15 -39.79 61.52 61.25
N TYR A 16 -38.54 61.87 60.99
CA TYR A 16 -37.48 62.05 62.00
C TYR A 16 -36.69 63.33 61.75
N GLY A 17 -35.77 63.70 62.65
CA GLY A 17 -34.87 64.84 62.46
C GLY A 17 -34.06 64.71 61.16
N VAL A 18 -33.98 65.79 60.39
CA VAL A 18 -33.36 65.83 59.05
C VAL A 18 -31.91 65.32 59.08
N GLU A 19 -31.15 65.69 60.10
CA GLU A 19 -29.76 65.23 60.29
C GLU A 19 -29.67 63.70 60.46
N ASN A 20 -30.56 63.12 61.27
CA ASN A 20 -30.58 61.67 61.52
C ASN A 20 -30.97 60.89 60.26
N ILE A 21 -31.95 61.39 59.49
CA ILE A 21 -32.35 60.77 58.23
C ILE A 21 -31.20 60.80 57.23
N ALA A 22 -30.50 61.94 57.12
CA ALA A 22 -29.37 62.08 56.22
C ALA A 22 -28.23 61.10 56.55
N ILE A 23 -27.86 60.98 57.83
CA ILE A 23 -26.81 60.05 58.29
C ILE A 23 -27.18 58.60 57.97
N ILE A 24 -28.42 58.19 58.30
CA ILE A 24 -28.88 56.81 58.08
C ILE A 24 -28.96 56.53 56.57
N TYR A 25 -29.46 57.47 55.77
CA TYR A 25 -29.54 57.34 54.32
C TYR A 25 -28.15 57.17 53.68
N MET A 26 -27.18 57.99 54.08
CA MET A 26 -25.80 57.91 53.57
C MET A 26 -25.14 56.58 53.94
N ALA A 27 -25.31 56.12 55.18
CA ALA A 27 -24.76 54.86 55.65
C ALA A 27 -25.36 53.65 54.90
N VAL A 28 -26.69 53.58 54.79
CA VAL A 28 -27.39 52.47 54.12
C VAL A 28 -27.10 52.44 52.62
N THR A 29 -27.07 53.61 51.98
CA THR A 29 -26.73 53.71 50.55
C THR A 29 -25.27 53.34 50.30
N GLY A 30 -24.34 53.81 51.15
CA GLY A 30 -22.91 53.47 51.06
C GLY A 30 -22.64 51.98 51.24
N ILE A 31 -23.22 51.35 52.27
CA ILE A 31 -23.12 49.90 52.49
C ILE A 31 -23.77 49.13 51.33
N GLY A 32 -24.93 49.59 50.86
CA GLY A 32 -25.62 49.01 49.71
C GLY A 32 -24.77 49.01 48.44
N TYR A 33 -24.08 50.13 48.15
CA TYR A 33 -23.18 50.29 47.02
C TYR A 33 -21.95 49.38 47.13
N LEU A 34 -21.28 49.36 48.29
CA LEU A 34 -20.11 48.50 48.51
C LEU A 34 -20.46 47.00 48.36
N LEU A 35 -21.62 46.57 48.88
CA LEU A 35 -22.09 45.19 48.71
C LEU A 35 -22.49 44.88 47.25
N MET A 36 -22.96 45.88 46.50
CA MET A 36 -23.26 45.71 45.07
C MET A 36 -21.96 45.55 44.26
N LEU A 37 -20.92 46.34 44.56
CA LEU A 37 -19.60 46.19 43.96
C LEU A 37 -18.95 44.84 44.29
N ALA A 38 -19.01 44.42 45.56
CA ALA A 38 -18.48 43.13 46.00
C ALA A 38 -19.20 41.96 45.31
N GLY A 39 -20.54 42.01 45.24
CA GLY A 39 -21.34 41.02 44.52
C GLY A 39 -21.06 41.00 43.02
N GLY A 40 -20.90 42.18 42.39
CA GLY A 40 -20.52 42.31 40.98
C GLY A 40 -19.16 41.69 40.68
N ASN A 41 -18.17 41.90 41.54
CA ASN A 41 -16.85 41.28 41.41
C ASN A 41 -16.92 39.74 41.56
N LEU A 42 -17.69 39.23 42.53
CA LEU A 42 -17.87 37.79 42.71
C LEU A 42 -18.58 37.16 41.50
N LEU A 43 -19.62 37.82 40.97
CA LEU A 43 -20.33 37.37 39.77
C LEU A 43 -19.44 37.42 38.52
N SER A 44 -18.64 38.48 38.36
CA SER A 44 -17.67 38.60 37.27
C SER A 44 -16.63 37.47 37.31
N ARG A 45 -16.17 37.07 38.50
CA ARG A 45 -15.26 35.91 38.68
C ARG A 45 -15.94 34.60 38.30
N LEU A 46 -17.21 34.42 38.64
CA LEU A 46 -18.00 33.22 38.31
C LEU A 46 -18.26 33.09 36.80
N ILE A 47 -18.49 34.20 36.11
CA ILE A 47 -18.75 34.23 34.66
C ILE A 47 -17.44 34.08 33.85
N SER A 48 -16.31 34.62 34.33
CA SER A 48 -15.03 34.57 33.61
C SER A 48 -14.28 33.24 33.75
N LEU A 49 -14.57 32.45 34.79
CA LEU A 49 -13.99 31.12 35.01
C LEU A 49 -14.80 30.00 34.32
N ASN A 50 -15.06 30.14 33.02
CA ASN A 50 -15.43 28.99 32.19
C ASN A 50 -14.17 28.47 31.49
N LEU A 51 -13.28 27.85 32.27
CA LEU A 51 -12.19 27.04 31.73
C LEU A 51 -12.82 25.96 30.85
N SER A 52 -12.44 25.89 29.57
CA SER A 52 -12.94 24.86 28.68
C SER A 52 -12.58 23.48 29.26
N ASN A 53 -13.58 22.65 29.54
CA ASN A 53 -13.41 21.28 30.06
C ASN A 53 -12.77 20.28 29.05
N ASP A 54 -12.19 20.78 27.96
CA ASP A 54 -11.62 19.97 26.89
C ASP A 54 -10.15 19.65 27.17
N ILE A 55 -9.92 18.64 28.01
CA ILE A 55 -8.59 18.14 28.41
C ILE A 55 -7.76 17.70 27.19
N PHE A 56 -8.43 17.20 26.15
CA PHE A 56 -7.79 16.67 24.95
C PHE A 56 -7.74 17.67 23.80
N ASN A 57 -8.10 18.94 24.03
CA ASN A 57 -8.05 20.02 23.04
C ASN A 57 -8.77 19.68 21.71
N SER A 58 -9.73 18.75 21.75
CA SER A 58 -10.36 18.17 20.57
C SER A 58 -11.14 19.20 19.74
N LEU A 59 -11.65 20.26 20.38
CA LEU A 59 -12.34 21.36 19.71
C LEU A 59 -11.40 22.19 18.81
N ASN A 60 -10.20 22.49 19.31
CA ASN A 60 -9.23 23.34 18.61
C ASN A 60 -8.47 22.58 17.52
N GLU A 61 -8.40 21.26 17.63
CA GLU A 61 -7.84 20.37 16.61
C GLU A 61 -8.76 20.21 15.39
N THR A 62 -10.03 20.64 15.46
CA THR A 62 -10.94 20.53 14.31
C THR A 62 -10.63 21.56 13.21
N PHE A 63 -10.61 21.11 11.96
CA PHE A 63 -10.37 21.95 10.77
C PHE A 63 -11.38 21.65 9.66
N PRO A 64 -11.69 22.62 8.77
CA PRO A 64 -12.60 22.40 7.65
C PRO A 64 -12.01 21.40 6.64
N GLN A 65 -12.85 20.54 6.09
CA GLN A 65 -12.48 19.50 5.13
C GLN A 65 -13.24 19.66 3.81
N GLU A 66 -12.84 18.94 2.76
CA GLU A 66 -13.52 19.03 1.45
C GLU A 66 -14.93 18.42 1.53
N GLU A 67 -15.95 19.26 1.38
CA GLU A 67 -17.36 18.86 1.44
C GLU A 67 -17.96 18.59 0.05
N ARG A 68 -17.28 18.99 -1.03
CA ARG A 68 -17.76 18.78 -2.40
C ARG A 68 -17.42 17.39 -2.90
N PHE A 69 -18.35 16.78 -3.64
CA PHE A 69 -18.09 15.58 -4.42
C PHE A 69 -17.39 15.98 -5.73
N LEU A 70 -16.13 15.56 -5.91
CA LEU A 70 -15.32 15.90 -7.08
C LEU A 70 -14.97 14.62 -7.84
N SER A 71 -15.65 14.35 -8.95
CA SER A 71 -15.49 13.10 -9.70
C SER A 71 -15.00 13.35 -11.12
N ASN A 72 -14.12 12.47 -11.60
CA ASN A 72 -13.63 12.45 -12.97
C ASN A 72 -13.47 11.00 -13.48
N GLU A 73 -12.89 10.85 -14.67
CA GLU A 73 -12.71 9.55 -15.34
C GLU A 73 -11.89 8.51 -14.55
N PHE A 74 -11.10 8.97 -13.58
CA PHE A 74 -10.15 8.16 -12.82
C PHE A 74 -10.39 8.19 -11.30
N SER A 75 -11.15 9.16 -10.81
CA SER A 75 -11.18 9.49 -9.38
C SER A 75 -11.69 8.34 -8.51
N ILE A 76 -11.37 8.39 -7.23
CA ILE A 76 -11.97 7.51 -6.23
C ILE A 76 -12.57 8.42 -5.17
N ASN A 77 -13.84 8.25 -4.89
CA ASN A 77 -14.60 9.14 -4.03
C ASN A 77 -15.13 8.35 -2.84
N LEU A 78 -14.63 8.65 -1.64
CA LEU A 78 -15.07 7.99 -0.40
C LEU A 78 -16.00 8.94 0.38
N PRO A 79 -17.26 8.55 0.63
CA PRO A 79 -18.15 9.35 1.47
C PRO A 79 -17.65 9.35 2.90
N ALA A 80 -17.64 10.50 3.55
CA ALA A 80 -17.09 10.64 4.88
C ALA A 80 -17.93 11.59 5.76
N ARG A 81 -17.70 11.54 7.07
CA ARG A 81 -18.19 12.54 8.03
C ARG A 81 -17.07 12.99 8.93
N TYR A 82 -17.10 14.26 9.31
CA TYR A 82 -16.11 14.84 10.21
C TYR A 82 -16.77 15.78 11.23
N ASN A 83 -16.08 16.02 12.34
CA ASN A 83 -16.52 16.96 13.36
C ASN A 83 -15.81 18.30 13.17
N LEU A 84 -16.57 19.38 13.04
CA LEU A 84 -16.07 20.75 13.06
C LEU A 84 -16.71 21.50 14.23
N LYS A 85 -15.93 21.80 15.28
CA LYS A 85 -16.39 22.51 16.48
C LYS A 85 -17.70 21.95 17.06
N ASN A 86 -17.71 20.64 17.34
CA ASN A 86 -18.86 19.87 17.83
C ASN A 86 -20.07 19.80 16.88
N ARG A 87 -19.87 20.04 15.58
CA ARG A 87 -20.90 19.83 14.56
C ARG A 87 -20.43 18.77 13.58
N VAL A 88 -21.17 17.68 13.51
CA VAL A 88 -20.94 16.63 12.51
C VAL A 88 -21.36 17.15 11.14
N ARG A 89 -20.47 17.02 10.17
CA ARG A 89 -20.67 17.45 8.78
C ARG A 89 -20.35 16.30 7.83
N LYS A 90 -21.03 16.29 6.68
CA LYS A 90 -20.72 15.35 5.59
C LYS A 90 -19.54 15.90 4.79
N SER A 91 -18.64 15.02 4.38
CA SER A 91 -17.47 15.33 3.57
C SER A 91 -17.19 14.24 2.54
N TRP A 92 -16.23 14.49 1.67
CA TRP A 92 -15.76 13.53 0.68
C TRP A 92 -14.24 13.49 0.65
N ILE A 93 -13.68 12.28 0.71
CA ILE A 93 -12.26 12.07 0.39
C ILE A 93 -12.19 11.83 -1.12
N ASN A 94 -11.77 12.86 -1.86
CA ASN A 94 -11.70 12.82 -3.32
C ASN A 94 -10.26 12.54 -3.77
N ILE A 95 -9.98 11.31 -4.17
CA ILE A 95 -8.70 10.93 -4.80
C ILE A 95 -8.83 11.21 -6.30
N ILE A 96 -8.62 12.46 -6.69
CA ILE A 96 -8.83 12.92 -8.08
C ILE A 96 -7.74 12.39 -9.02
N ASN A 97 -6.52 12.22 -8.52
CA ASN A 97 -5.38 11.70 -9.28
C ASN A 97 -4.79 10.46 -8.60
N PRO A 98 -5.38 9.26 -8.82
CA PRO A 98 -4.86 8.01 -8.26
C PRO A 98 -3.51 7.60 -8.88
N PHE A 99 -3.12 8.19 -10.02
CA PHE A 99 -1.84 7.91 -10.67
C PHE A 99 -0.63 8.50 -9.95
N ARG A 100 -0.85 9.37 -8.95
CA ARG A 100 0.21 9.82 -8.03
C ARG A 100 0.50 8.79 -6.92
N GLY A 101 -0.05 7.58 -7.02
CA GLY A 101 0.04 6.57 -6.00
C GLY A 101 -0.89 6.85 -4.82
N LEU A 102 -1.45 5.78 -4.27
CA LEU A 102 -2.28 5.78 -3.08
C LEU A 102 -1.65 4.87 -2.04
N LEU A 103 -1.24 5.45 -0.93
CA LEU A 103 -0.70 4.74 0.22
C LEU A 103 -1.80 4.56 1.26
N VAL A 104 -2.09 3.30 1.62
CA VAL A 104 -3.12 2.96 2.61
C VAL A 104 -2.45 2.29 3.82
N ILE A 105 -2.43 2.96 4.96
CA ILE A 105 -1.66 2.54 6.13
C ILE A 105 -2.60 2.29 7.30
N GLY A 106 -2.27 1.35 8.17
CA GLY A 106 -3.09 1.06 9.34
C GLY A 106 -2.80 -0.31 9.92
N SER A 107 -2.78 -0.40 11.24
CA SER A 107 -2.66 -1.66 11.98
C SER A 107 -3.70 -2.70 11.55
N PRO A 108 -3.48 -4.01 11.77
CA PRO A 108 -4.52 -5.01 11.62
C PRO A 108 -5.80 -4.60 12.38
N GLY A 109 -6.96 -4.70 11.73
CA GLY A 109 -8.25 -4.28 12.33
C GLY A 109 -8.64 -2.81 12.13
N SER A 110 -7.73 -1.95 11.64
CA SER A 110 -8.04 -0.55 11.29
C SER A 110 -9.05 -0.40 10.14
N GLY A 111 -9.31 -1.48 9.39
CA GLY A 111 -10.32 -1.51 8.34
C GLY A 111 -9.86 -1.05 6.96
N LYS A 112 -8.53 -1.00 6.69
CA LYS A 112 -7.94 -0.64 5.38
C LYS A 112 -8.67 -1.25 4.19
N SER A 113 -8.84 -2.57 4.20
CA SER A 113 -9.37 -3.31 3.05
C SER A 113 -10.87 -3.03 2.84
N TRP A 114 -11.63 -2.93 3.95
CA TRP A 114 -13.09 -2.68 3.94
C TRP A 114 -13.46 -1.23 3.61
N PHE A 115 -12.79 -0.24 4.21
CA PHE A 115 -13.16 1.17 4.07
C PHE A 115 -12.46 1.87 2.90
N VAL A 116 -11.35 1.33 2.38
CA VAL A 116 -10.56 2.00 1.34
C VAL A 116 -10.35 1.10 0.12
N ILE A 117 -9.67 -0.05 0.27
CA ILE A 117 -9.25 -0.87 -0.88
C ILE A 117 -10.45 -1.40 -1.66
N GLN A 118 -11.50 -1.84 -0.98
CA GLN A 118 -12.74 -2.27 -1.62
C GLN A 118 -13.34 -1.18 -2.50
N HIS A 119 -13.34 0.08 -2.06
CA HIS A 119 -13.84 1.20 -2.86
C HIS A 119 -12.96 1.49 -4.06
N VAL A 120 -11.63 1.42 -3.89
CA VAL A 120 -10.67 1.53 -5.01
C VAL A 120 -11.01 0.49 -6.08
N ILE A 121 -11.12 -0.78 -5.68
CA ILE A 121 -11.45 -1.90 -6.58
C ILE A 121 -12.78 -1.64 -7.28
N LYS A 122 -13.83 -1.38 -6.52
CA LYS A 122 -15.19 -1.21 -7.06
C LYS A 122 -15.26 -0.06 -8.06
N GLN A 123 -14.77 1.12 -7.70
CA GLN A 123 -14.87 2.31 -8.55
C GLN A 123 -13.96 2.23 -9.78
N HIS A 124 -12.78 1.62 -9.68
CA HIS A 124 -11.93 1.39 -10.84
C HIS A 124 -12.54 0.39 -11.82
N ILE A 125 -13.18 -0.68 -11.34
CA ILE A 125 -13.93 -1.61 -12.21
C ILE A 125 -15.08 -0.89 -12.91
N GLU A 126 -15.85 -0.08 -12.19
CA GLU A 126 -16.94 0.70 -12.78
C GLU A 126 -16.46 1.69 -13.84
N LYS A 127 -15.23 2.19 -13.69
CA LYS A 127 -14.62 3.13 -14.63
C LYS A 127 -13.91 2.44 -15.78
N GLY A 128 -13.92 1.11 -15.88
CA GLY A 128 -13.33 0.39 -17.00
C GLY A 128 -11.80 0.22 -16.89
N PHE A 129 -11.25 0.12 -15.68
CA PHE A 129 -9.83 -0.19 -15.49
C PHE A 129 -9.57 -1.70 -15.70
N ALA A 130 -8.45 -2.03 -16.34
CA ALA A 130 -7.78 -3.31 -16.14
C ALA A 130 -7.18 -3.34 -14.73
N MET A 131 -6.99 -4.51 -14.14
CA MET A 131 -6.60 -4.58 -12.74
C MET A 131 -5.71 -5.77 -12.41
N PHE A 132 -4.70 -5.52 -11.60
CA PHE A 132 -3.95 -6.54 -10.88
C PHE A 132 -4.21 -6.37 -9.40
N VAL A 133 -4.66 -7.44 -8.72
CA VAL A 133 -4.92 -7.44 -7.29
C VAL A 133 -4.06 -8.51 -6.63
N TYR A 134 -3.12 -8.07 -5.80
CA TYR A 134 -2.40 -8.93 -4.89
C TYR A 134 -3.19 -9.06 -3.57
N ASP A 135 -3.76 -10.24 -3.38
CA ASP A 135 -4.65 -10.60 -2.28
C ASP A 135 -3.89 -11.45 -1.27
N PHE A 136 -3.38 -10.80 -0.22
CA PHE A 136 -2.56 -11.46 0.80
C PHE A 136 -3.37 -12.47 1.63
N LYS A 137 -4.67 -12.22 1.81
CA LYS A 137 -5.62 -13.08 2.54
C LYS A 137 -6.61 -13.70 1.56
N TYR A 138 -6.08 -14.38 0.56
CA TYR A 138 -6.91 -14.98 -0.49
C TYR A 138 -8.01 -15.87 0.12
N ASP A 139 -9.28 -15.72 -0.25
CA ASP A 139 -9.82 -14.98 -1.40
C ASP A 139 -10.63 -13.71 -1.07
N ASP A 140 -10.33 -13.04 0.05
CA ASP A 140 -11.08 -11.89 0.57
C ASP A 140 -11.32 -10.79 -0.49
N LEU A 141 -10.27 -10.29 -1.13
CA LEU A 141 -10.39 -9.26 -2.16
C LEU A 141 -10.77 -9.86 -3.51
N SER A 142 -10.27 -11.04 -3.82
CA SER A 142 -10.48 -11.72 -5.11
C SER A 142 -11.96 -12.01 -5.36
N LYS A 143 -12.71 -12.41 -4.32
CA LYS A 143 -14.16 -12.58 -4.38
C LYS A 143 -14.89 -11.29 -4.71
N ILE A 144 -14.50 -10.18 -4.09
CA ILE A 144 -15.08 -8.85 -4.36
C ILE A 144 -14.83 -8.49 -5.83
N VAL A 145 -13.58 -8.63 -6.29
CA VAL A 145 -13.19 -8.32 -7.67
C VAL A 145 -14.03 -9.12 -8.66
N TYR A 146 -14.10 -10.44 -8.49
CA TYR A 146 -14.83 -11.32 -9.40
C TYR A 146 -16.31 -10.94 -9.49
N ASN A 147 -17.00 -10.84 -8.36
CA ASN A 147 -18.43 -10.57 -8.32
C ASN A 147 -18.76 -9.16 -8.84
N TRP A 148 -17.97 -8.17 -8.44
CA TRP A 148 -18.18 -6.80 -8.88
C TRP A 148 -17.90 -6.64 -10.37
N LEU A 149 -16.91 -7.34 -10.91
CA LEU A 149 -16.68 -7.42 -12.35
C LEU A 149 -17.89 -8.02 -13.07
N GLN A 150 -18.43 -9.16 -12.61
CA GLN A 150 -19.58 -9.78 -13.28
C GLN A 150 -20.77 -8.80 -13.42
N GLN A 151 -21.01 -7.97 -12.41
CA GLN A 151 -22.08 -6.97 -12.42
C GLN A 151 -21.78 -5.77 -13.35
N ASN A 152 -20.50 -5.48 -13.62
CA ASN A 152 -20.06 -4.26 -14.31
C ASN A 152 -19.37 -4.51 -15.66
N LYS A 153 -19.33 -5.75 -16.18
CA LYS A 153 -18.75 -6.08 -17.50
C LYS A 153 -19.25 -5.20 -18.64
N HIS A 154 -20.53 -4.81 -18.60
CA HIS A 154 -21.18 -3.95 -19.61
C HIS A 154 -20.62 -2.51 -19.68
N LYS A 155 -19.88 -2.06 -18.65
CA LYS A 155 -19.25 -0.73 -18.62
C LYS A 155 -17.94 -0.67 -19.40
N TYR A 156 -17.43 -1.82 -19.85
CA TYR A 156 -16.19 -1.90 -20.62
C TYR A 156 -16.49 -1.93 -22.12
N PRO A 157 -15.73 -1.21 -22.96
CA PRO A 157 -15.83 -1.35 -24.42
C PRO A 157 -15.55 -2.79 -24.88
N VAL A 158 -14.54 -3.42 -24.27
CA VAL A 158 -14.25 -4.85 -24.41
C VAL A 158 -14.30 -5.47 -23.02
N PRO A 159 -15.24 -6.40 -22.74
CA PRO A 159 -15.36 -7.04 -21.43
C PRO A 159 -14.06 -7.75 -21.04
N PRO A 160 -13.49 -7.49 -19.85
CA PRO A 160 -12.24 -8.10 -19.47
C PRO A 160 -12.43 -9.55 -19.03
N SER A 161 -11.43 -10.37 -19.35
CA SER A 161 -11.30 -11.72 -18.82
C SER A 161 -10.82 -11.68 -17.38
N PHE A 162 -11.27 -12.63 -16.57
CA PHE A 162 -10.87 -12.76 -15.17
C PHE A 162 -9.94 -13.95 -15.01
N TYR A 163 -8.76 -13.71 -14.43
CA TYR A 163 -7.76 -14.73 -14.18
C TYR A 163 -7.33 -14.73 -12.72
N VAL A 164 -6.89 -15.90 -12.26
CA VAL A 164 -6.43 -16.13 -10.88
C VAL A 164 -5.11 -16.87 -10.94
N ILE A 165 -4.15 -16.46 -10.12
CA ILE A 165 -2.95 -17.24 -9.81
C ILE A 165 -3.00 -17.62 -8.34
N ASN A 166 -3.03 -18.92 -8.05
CA ASN A 166 -3.02 -19.47 -6.71
C ASN A 166 -2.16 -20.74 -6.68
N PHE A 167 -1.21 -20.82 -5.74
CA PHE A 167 -0.26 -21.93 -5.65
C PHE A 167 -0.70 -23.06 -4.71
N ASP A 168 -1.79 -22.88 -3.95
CA ASP A 168 -2.35 -23.90 -3.06
C ASP A 168 -3.58 -24.56 -3.68
N ASN A 169 -4.58 -23.77 -4.10
CA ASN A 169 -5.77 -24.28 -4.77
C ASN A 169 -5.62 -24.20 -6.29
N LEU A 170 -5.05 -25.25 -6.87
CA LEU A 170 -4.77 -25.32 -8.30
C LEU A 170 -6.03 -25.39 -9.17
N SER A 171 -7.16 -25.85 -8.63
CA SER A 171 -8.41 -26.00 -9.40
C SER A 171 -9.02 -24.64 -9.77
N VAL A 172 -8.76 -23.59 -8.99
CA VAL A 172 -9.19 -22.21 -9.29
C VAL A 172 -8.08 -21.38 -9.93
N SER A 173 -6.84 -21.89 -9.98
CA SER A 173 -5.71 -21.19 -10.57
C SER A 173 -5.64 -21.42 -12.07
N HIS A 174 -5.28 -20.36 -12.79
CA HIS A 174 -4.75 -20.44 -14.13
C HIS A 174 -3.24 -20.62 -14.06
N ARG A 175 -2.66 -21.09 -15.16
CA ARG A 175 -1.21 -21.25 -15.37
C ARG A 175 -0.70 -20.05 -16.16
N CYS A 176 0.45 -19.52 -15.78
CA CYS A 176 1.07 -18.41 -16.48
C CYS A 176 2.59 -18.52 -16.33
N ASN A 177 3.32 -18.34 -17.42
CA ASN A 177 4.77 -18.36 -17.38
C ASN A 177 5.28 -16.93 -17.22
N PRO A 178 5.82 -16.53 -16.05
CA PRO A 178 6.37 -15.19 -15.88
C PRO A 178 7.64 -14.97 -16.73
N LEU A 179 8.31 -16.05 -17.15
CA LEU A 179 9.49 -16.01 -18.04
C LEU A 179 9.10 -16.25 -19.51
N ASP A 180 7.91 -15.84 -19.94
CA ASP A 180 7.48 -15.99 -21.33
C ASP A 180 8.55 -15.38 -22.28
N PRO A 181 9.17 -16.20 -23.17
CA PRO A 181 10.28 -15.77 -24.01
C PRO A 181 9.89 -14.63 -24.96
N ASN A 182 8.62 -14.53 -25.35
CA ASN A 182 8.12 -13.44 -26.21
C ASN A 182 8.20 -12.07 -25.55
N THR A 183 8.33 -12.04 -24.22
CA THR A 183 8.43 -10.80 -23.44
C THR A 183 9.88 -10.41 -23.15
N MET A 184 10.85 -11.28 -23.47
CA MET A 184 12.29 -11.06 -23.23
C MET A 184 13.01 -10.69 -24.54
N ASN A 185 13.22 -9.39 -24.73
CA ASN A 185 13.81 -8.85 -25.95
C ASN A 185 15.32 -8.99 -25.96
N ASP A 186 15.97 -8.65 -24.84
CA ASP A 186 17.42 -8.65 -24.67
C ASP A 186 17.81 -9.32 -23.35
N ILE A 187 19.12 -9.52 -23.16
CA ILE A 187 19.67 -10.21 -22.00
C ILE A 187 19.39 -9.47 -20.68
N THR A 188 19.18 -8.14 -20.73
CA THR A 188 18.90 -7.34 -19.53
C THR A 188 17.54 -7.71 -18.92
N ASP A 189 16.59 -8.17 -19.74
CA ASP A 189 15.30 -8.70 -19.28
C ASP A 189 15.46 -9.99 -18.47
N ALA A 190 16.39 -10.84 -18.89
CA ALA A 190 16.75 -12.03 -18.14
C ALA A 190 17.48 -11.66 -16.84
N THR A 191 18.37 -10.66 -16.87
CA THR A 191 19.04 -10.14 -15.68
C THR A 191 18.05 -9.58 -14.66
N GLU A 192 17.08 -8.78 -15.11
CA GLU A 192 16.05 -8.21 -14.23
C GLU A 192 15.19 -9.32 -13.60
N SER A 193 14.85 -10.34 -14.37
CA SER A 193 14.09 -11.50 -13.90
C SER A 193 14.88 -12.30 -12.85
N ALA A 194 16.14 -12.62 -13.14
CA ALA A 194 17.04 -13.32 -12.21
C ALA A 194 17.22 -12.54 -10.91
N ARG A 195 17.50 -11.23 -11.02
CA ARG A 195 17.65 -10.33 -9.88
C ARG A 195 16.39 -10.28 -9.03
N THR A 196 15.22 -10.13 -9.64
CA THR A 196 13.94 -10.04 -8.93
C THR A 196 13.67 -11.31 -8.09
N ILE A 197 13.89 -12.49 -8.68
CA ILE A 197 13.64 -13.77 -7.99
C ILE A 197 14.63 -13.95 -6.84
N LEU A 198 15.93 -13.74 -7.08
CA LEU A 198 16.97 -13.97 -6.09
C LEU A 198 16.89 -12.98 -4.92
N LEU A 199 16.62 -11.69 -5.18
CA LEU A 199 16.37 -10.70 -4.12
C LEU A 199 15.07 -10.99 -3.36
N GLY A 200 14.03 -11.49 -4.05
CA GLY A 200 12.79 -11.93 -3.41
C GLY A 200 13.01 -13.09 -2.44
N LEU A 201 13.88 -14.04 -2.80
CA LEU A 201 14.27 -15.20 -1.99
C LEU A 201 15.23 -14.84 -0.84
N ASN A 202 16.10 -13.85 -1.05
CA ASN A 202 17.17 -13.45 -0.15
C ASN A 202 17.10 -11.93 0.12
N ARG A 203 16.18 -11.49 0.98
CA ARG A 203 15.93 -10.07 1.24
C ARG A 203 17.13 -9.29 1.77
N GLU A 204 18.07 -9.95 2.45
CA GLU A 204 19.30 -9.32 2.94
C GLU A 204 20.18 -8.77 1.81
N TRP A 205 20.04 -9.32 0.59
CA TRP A 205 20.79 -8.87 -0.58
C TRP A 205 20.35 -7.48 -1.08
N ILE A 206 19.17 -7.02 -0.68
CA ILE A 206 18.65 -5.69 -1.06
C ILE A 206 19.59 -4.59 -0.57
N ASN A 207 20.18 -4.76 0.62
CA ASN A 207 21.12 -3.79 1.20
C ASN A 207 22.59 -4.03 0.79
N LYS A 208 22.85 -5.05 -0.06
CA LYS A 208 24.20 -5.45 -0.51
C LYS A 208 24.31 -5.45 -2.03
N GLN A 209 23.47 -4.69 -2.74
CA GLN A 209 23.53 -4.62 -4.20
C GLN A 209 24.89 -4.07 -4.66
N GLY A 210 25.44 -4.66 -5.72
CA GLY A 210 26.80 -4.37 -6.19
C GLY A 210 27.89 -5.19 -5.49
N ASP A 211 27.58 -5.94 -4.42
CA ASP A 211 28.49 -6.92 -3.84
C ASP A 211 28.67 -8.11 -4.79
N PHE A 212 29.90 -8.60 -4.93
CA PHE A 212 30.25 -9.73 -5.79
C PHE A 212 29.41 -10.97 -5.50
N PHE A 213 29.16 -11.26 -4.21
CA PHE A 213 28.38 -12.43 -3.79
C PHE A 213 26.87 -12.32 -4.06
N VAL A 214 26.40 -11.14 -4.47
CA VAL A 214 25.02 -10.90 -4.93
C VAL A 214 24.97 -10.92 -6.45
N GLU A 215 25.92 -10.26 -7.11
CA GLU A 215 25.96 -10.13 -8.57
C GLU A 215 26.34 -11.44 -9.29
N SER A 216 27.26 -12.22 -8.72
CA SER A 216 27.70 -13.49 -9.34
C SER A 216 26.55 -14.51 -9.48
N PRO A 217 25.77 -14.84 -8.42
CA PRO A 217 24.60 -15.72 -8.57
C PRO A 217 23.55 -15.18 -9.55
N ILE A 218 23.35 -13.87 -9.61
CA ILE A 218 22.43 -13.24 -10.58
C ILE A 218 22.91 -13.48 -12.01
N ASN A 219 24.19 -13.28 -12.29
CA ASN A 219 24.77 -13.52 -13.61
C ASN A 219 24.65 -14.99 -14.03
N PHE A 220 24.88 -15.91 -13.10
CA PHE A 220 24.71 -17.35 -13.35
C PHE A 220 23.27 -17.70 -13.77
N VAL A 221 22.27 -17.26 -12.98
CA VAL A 221 20.86 -17.50 -13.30
C VAL A 221 20.44 -16.78 -14.59
N THR A 222 20.98 -15.58 -14.85
CA THR A 222 20.75 -14.83 -16.10
C THR A 222 21.18 -15.65 -17.32
N ALA A 223 22.37 -16.24 -17.26
CA ALA A 223 22.90 -17.06 -18.34
C ALA A 223 22.00 -18.27 -18.65
N ILE A 224 21.48 -18.93 -17.61
CA ILE A 224 20.58 -20.08 -17.75
C ILE A 224 19.24 -19.67 -18.35
N ILE A 225 18.63 -18.59 -17.87
CA ILE A 225 17.37 -18.06 -18.42
C ILE A 225 17.54 -17.73 -19.89
N TRP A 226 18.62 -17.03 -20.24
CA TRP A 226 18.87 -16.61 -21.62
C TRP A 226 19.20 -17.78 -22.55
N PHE A 227 19.95 -18.77 -22.07
CA PHE A 227 20.17 -20.01 -22.79
C PHE A 227 18.82 -20.69 -23.13
N LEU A 228 17.96 -20.90 -22.12
CA LEU A 228 16.65 -21.54 -22.34
C LEU A 228 15.73 -20.73 -23.25
N LYS A 229 15.84 -19.40 -23.24
CA LYS A 229 15.12 -18.51 -24.17
C LYS A 229 15.54 -18.74 -25.62
N LYS A 230 16.82 -18.98 -25.87
CA LYS A 230 17.37 -19.16 -27.22
C LYS A 230 17.25 -20.60 -27.70
N TYR A 231 17.35 -21.56 -26.79
CA TYR A 231 17.25 -22.97 -27.09
C TYR A 231 15.82 -23.35 -27.48
N ALA A 232 15.68 -24.09 -28.59
CA ALA A 232 14.39 -24.55 -29.13
C ALA A 232 13.31 -23.44 -29.18
N ASP A 233 13.71 -22.23 -29.59
CA ASP A 233 12.84 -21.05 -29.68
C ASP A 233 12.08 -20.72 -28.37
N GLY A 234 12.74 -20.94 -27.24
CA GLY A 234 12.18 -20.60 -25.93
C GLY A 234 11.15 -21.59 -25.39
N LYS A 235 10.94 -22.73 -26.06
CA LYS A 235 9.98 -23.76 -25.63
C LYS A 235 10.13 -24.17 -24.16
N TYR A 236 11.36 -24.26 -23.68
CA TYR A 236 11.69 -24.66 -22.31
C TYR A 236 12.02 -23.46 -21.40
N CYS A 237 11.77 -22.23 -21.85
CA CYS A 237 12.05 -21.02 -21.08
C CYS A 237 10.96 -20.80 -20.02
N THR A 238 11.08 -21.48 -18.89
CA THR A 238 10.17 -21.37 -17.74
C THR A 238 10.98 -21.45 -16.45
N LEU A 239 10.45 -20.90 -15.35
CA LEU A 239 11.14 -20.96 -14.06
C LEU A 239 11.45 -22.40 -13.59
N PRO A 240 10.54 -23.38 -13.73
CA PRO A 240 10.83 -24.78 -13.41
C PRO A 240 12.04 -25.36 -14.18
N HIS A 241 12.13 -25.09 -15.48
CA HIS A 241 13.25 -25.55 -16.30
C HIS A 241 14.56 -24.87 -15.94
N VAL A 242 14.53 -23.58 -15.57
CA VAL A 242 15.70 -22.86 -15.05
C VAL A 242 16.22 -23.53 -13.78
N ILE A 243 15.31 -23.88 -12.85
CA ILE A 243 15.67 -24.54 -11.60
C ILE A 243 16.34 -25.90 -11.87
N GLU A 244 15.71 -26.75 -12.69
CA GLU A 244 16.24 -28.08 -12.97
C GLU A 244 17.57 -28.02 -13.75
N LEU A 245 17.71 -27.13 -14.74
CA LEU A 245 18.95 -27.00 -15.50
C LEU A 245 20.10 -26.47 -14.64
N MET A 246 19.81 -25.55 -13.71
CA MET A 246 20.80 -25.02 -12.78
C MET A 246 21.36 -26.09 -11.83
N LEU A 247 20.58 -27.12 -11.53
CA LEU A 247 20.96 -28.23 -10.65
C LEU A 247 21.71 -29.35 -11.37
N ALA A 248 21.91 -29.24 -12.69
CA ALA A 248 22.72 -30.19 -13.45
C ALA A 248 24.20 -30.16 -13.05
N ASP A 249 24.89 -31.26 -13.34
CA ASP A 249 26.33 -31.40 -13.09
C ASP A 249 27.12 -30.43 -13.99
N TYR A 250 28.21 -29.86 -13.46
CA TYR A 250 28.99 -28.85 -14.16
C TYR A 250 29.64 -29.36 -15.46
N ASP A 251 30.02 -30.64 -15.50
CA ASP A 251 30.55 -31.33 -16.68
C ASP A 251 29.57 -31.31 -17.86
N GLU A 252 28.28 -31.30 -17.57
CA GLU A 252 27.22 -31.26 -18.59
C GLU A 252 26.76 -29.82 -18.83
N LEU A 253 26.58 -29.04 -17.76
CA LEU A 253 26.03 -27.69 -17.80
C LEU A 253 26.91 -26.72 -18.58
N PHE A 254 28.21 -26.66 -18.27
CA PHE A 254 29.10 -25.66 -18.88
C PHE A 254 29.32 -25.84 -20.38
N PRO A 255 29.52 -27.06 -20.91
CA PRO A 255 29.58 -27.26 -22.37
C PRO A 255 28.32 -26.78 -23.07
N ILE A 256 27.14 -27.00 -22.48
CA ILE A 256 25.85 -26.57 -23.03
C ILE A 256 25.74 -25.04 -23.03
N LEU A 257 26.03 -24.39 -21.90
CA LEU A 257 25.98 -22.93 -21.82
C LEU A 257 26.95 -22.26 -22.80
N ASN A 258 28.14 -22.83 -23.02
CA ASN A 258 29.12 -22.34 -23.98
C ASN A 258 28.68 -22.46 -25.45
N THR A 259 27.59 -23.17 -25.75
CA THR A 259 27.00 -23.19 -27.11
C THR A 259 26.33 -21.87 -27.47
N GLN A 260 26.08 -20.99 -26.50
CA GLN A 260 25.45 -19.69 -26.71
C GLN A 260 26.45 -18.54 -26.52
N PRO A 261 26.97 -17.94 -27.61
CA PRO A 261 27.94 -16.84 -27.54
C PRO A 261 27.45 -15.63 -26.73
N GLU A 262 26.15 -15.34 -26.74
CA GLU A 262 25.61 -14.15 -26.07
C GLU A 262 25.78 -14.18 -24.54
N ILE A 263 25.99 -15.35 -23.93
CA ILE A 263 26.19 -15.51 -22.48
C ILE A 263 27.63 -15.83 -22.09
N GLU A 264 28.55 -15.94 -23.05
CA GLU A 264 29.94 -16.32 -22.81
C GLU A 264 30.60 -15.43 -21.75
N VAL A 265 30.40 -14.12 -21.84
CA VAL A 265 30.94 -13.14 -20.88
C VAL A 265 30.40 -13.36 -19.45
N LEU A 266 29.14 -13.79 -19.33
CA LEU A 266 28.54 -14.08 -18.01
C LEU A 266 29.04 -15.42 -17.46
N VAL A 267 29.25 -16.42 -18.32
CA VAL A 267 29.53 -17.81 -17.93
C VAL A 267 31.03 -18.07 -17.71
N ASN A 268 31.90 -17.34 -18.41
CA ASN A 268 33.35 -17.56 -18.42
C ASN A 268 34.01 -17.56 -17.01
N PRO A 269 33.66 -16.66 -16.06
CA PRO A 269 34.22 -16.73 -14.71
C PRO A 269 33.96 -18.06 -13.99
N PHE A 270 32.79 -18.66 -14.20
CA PHE A 270 32.42 -19.95 -13.62
C PHE A 270 33.15 -21.12 -14.31
N VAL A 271 33.23 -21.08 -15.64
CA VAL A 271 33.95 -22.08 -16.44
C VAL A 271 35.44 -22.06 -16.12
N THR A 272 36.04 -20.89 -15.99
CA THR A 272 37.46 -20.74 -15.63
C THR A 272 37.73 -21.29 -14.23
N ALA A 273 36.85 -21.00 -13.26
CA ALA A 273 36.97 -21.58 -11.91
C ALA A 273 36.88 -23.12 -11.96
N TYR A 274 35.96 -23.66 -12.77
CA TYR A 274 35.81 -25.09 -12.97
C TYR A 274 37.05 -25.76 -13.60
N GLN A 275 37.56 -25.19 -14.70
CA GLN A 275 38.71 -25.70 -15.43
C GLN A 275 40.02 -25.66 -14.63
N ASN A 276 40.12 -24.74 -13.67
CA ASN A 276 41.26 -24.60 -12.77
C ASN A 276 41.11 -25.42 -11.47
N ASP A 277 40.15 -26.35 -11.41
CA ASP A 277 39.83 -27.16 -10.22
C ASP A 277 39.52 -26.33 -8.95
N ALA A 278 39.09 -25.07 -9.13
CA ALA A 278 38.77 -24.14 -8.03
C ALA A 278 37.31 -24.30 -7.56
N MET A 279 36.93 -25.53 -7.19
CA MET A 279 35.55 -25.89 -6.84
C MET A 279 34.98 -25.09 -5.66
N GLU A 280 35.78 -24.79 -4.64
CA GLU A 280 35.33 -23.98 -3.50
C GLU A 280 34.92 -22.56 -3.92
N GLN A 281 35.67 -21.95 -4.85
CA GLN A 281 35.36 -20.64 -5.39
C GLN A 281 34.12 -20.69 -6.31
N LEU A 282 33.95 -21.76 -7.08
CA LEU A 282 32.77 -21.96 -7.91
C LEU A 282 31.51 -22.12 -7.06
N GLU A 283 31.54 -23.01 -6.07
CA GLU A 283 30.43 -23.21 -5.14
C GLU A 283 30.11 -21.92 -4.37
N GLY A 284 31.13 -21.19 -3.91
CA GLY A 284 30.92 -19.88 -3.28
C GLY A 284 30.18 -18.86 -4.15
N GLN A 285 30.27 -18.98 -5.48
CA GLN A 285 29.60 -18.10 -6.43
C GLN A 285 28.17 -18.53 -6.80
N VAL A 286 27.87 -19.84 -6.83
CA VAL A 286 26.57 -20.34 -7.33
C VAL A 286 25.68 -20.97 -6.25
N ALA A 287 26.24 -21.40 -5.13
CA ALA A 287 25.52 -22.15 -4.11
C ALA A 287 24.32 -21.38 -3.55
N SER A 288 24.44 -20.07 -3.38
CA SER A 288 23.35 -19.23 -2.86
C SER A 288 22.14 -19.18 -3.80
N ALA A 289 22.37 -19.14 -5.12
CA ALA A 289 21.31 -19.28 -6.11
C ALA A 289 20.73 -20.70 -6.11
N LYS A 290 21.59 -21.74 -6.12
CA LYS A 290 21.16 -23.15 -6.08
C LYS A 290 20.25 -23.44 -4.89
N ILE A 291 20.71 -23.13 -3.67
CA ILE A 291 19.97 -23.32 -2.42
C ILE A 291 18.69 -22.46 -2.43
N GLY A 292 18.80 -21.19 -2.84
CA GLY A 292 17.68 -20.27 -2.89
C GLY A 292 16.54 -20.78 -3.77
N MET A 293 16.86 -21.14 -5.01
CA MET A 293 15.92 -21.57 -6.04
C MET A 293 15.39 -22.99 -5.80
N ALA A 294 16.17 -23.88 -5.18
CA ALA A 294 15.71 -25.22 -4.81
C ALA A 294 14.48 -25.18 -3.89
N ARG A 295 14.31 -24.12 -3.09
CA ARG A 295 13.09 -23.88 -2.28
C ARG A 295 11.83 -23.71 -3.14
N LEU A 296 11.96 -23.34 -4.40
CA LEU A 296 10.85 -23.19 -5.36
C LEU A 296 10.53 -24.50 -6.10
N ALA A 297 11.33 -25.56 -5.93
CA ALA A 297 11.21 -26.83 -6.67
C ALA A 297 10.06 -27.72 -6.16
N SER A 298 8.82 -27.23 -6.22
CA SER A 298 7.62 -27.94 -5.79
C SER A 298 6.68 -28.28 -6.95
N PRO A 299 5.95 -29.42 -6.89
CA PRO A 299 5.01 -29.80 -7.93
C PRO A 299 3.94 -28.73 -8.23
N GLN A 300 3.43 -28.06 -7.19
CA GLN A 300 2.40 -27.02 -7.34
C GLN A 300 2.94 -25.78 -8.09
N LEU A 301 4.14 -25.31 -7.73
CA LEU A 301 4.77 -24.19 -8.44
C LEU A 301 5.08 -24.58 -9.88
N TYR A 302 5.59 -25.81 -10.10
CA TYR A 302 5.91 -26.27 -11.44
C TYR A 302 4.68 -26.33 -12.32
N TRP A 303 3.53 -26.76 -11.78
CA TRP A 303 2.26 -26.75 -12.50
C TRP A 303 1.87 -25.35 -12.97
N VAL A 304 1.84 -24.38 -12.04
CA VAL A 304 1.38 -23.01 -12.36
C VAL A 304 2.34 -22.29 -13.31
N LEU A 305 3.65 -22.47 -13.14
CA LEU A 305 4.68 -21.69 -13.82
C LEU A 305 5.12 -22.25 -15.18
N SER A 306 4.77 -23.50 -15.51
CA SER A 306 5.12 -24.12 -16.80
C SER A 306 4.03 -23.98 -17.88
N GLY A 307 2.83 -23.50 -17.52
CA GLY A 307 1.74 -23.27 -18.48
C GLY A 307 1.59 -21.80 -18.85
N ASN A 308 0.77 -21.52 -19.87
CA ASN A 308 0.55 -20.15 -20.36
C ASN A 308 -0.91 -19.94 -20.80
N ASP A 309 -1.84 -19.97 -19.85
CA ASP A 309 -3.28 -19.81 -20.12
C ASP A 309 -3.65 -18.36 -20.46
N PHE A 310 -2.81 -17.40 -20.04
CA PHE A 310 -2.96 -15.99 -20.34
C PHE A 310 -1.63 -15.24 -20.25
N THR A 311 -1.57 -14.10 -20.91
CA THR A 311 -0.42 -13.18 -20.94
C THR A 311 -0.55 -12.05 -19.92
N LEU A 312 0.57 -11.55 -19.41
CA LEU A 312 0.63 -10.49 -18.39
C LEU A 312 0.34 -9.07 -18.92
N ASP A 313 -0.05 -8.92 -20.20
CA ASP A 313 -0.47 -7.66 -20.83
C ASP A 313 -1.92 -7.29 -20.42
N ILE A 314 -2.16 -7.16 -19.12
CA ILE A 314 -3.52 -7.07 -18.57
C ILE A 314 -4.31 -5.85 -19.06
N ASN A 315 -3.63 -4.79 -19.47
CA ASN A 315 -4.25 -3.55 -19.95
C ASN A 315 -4.26 -3.43 -21.49
N ASN A 316 -4.13 -4.55 -22.20
CA ASN A 316 -4.32 -4.59 -23.65
C ASN A 316 -5.77 -4.17 -24.00
N PRO A 317 -5.99 -3.12 -24.81
CA PRO A 317 -7.33 -2.63 -25.16
C PRO A 317 -8.21 -3.66 -25.87
N THR A 318 -7.59 -4.60 -26.60
CA THR A 318 -8.31 -5.63 -27.38
C THR A 318 -8.63 -6.88 -26.57
N HIS A 319 -7.83 -7.16 -25.53
CA HIS A 319 -8.00 -8.31 -24.65
C HIS A 319 -7.68 -7.92 -23.20
N PRO A 320 -8.49 -7.03 -22.59
CA PRO A 320 -8.24 -6.55 -21.24
C PRO A 320 -8.46 -7.68 -20.22
N LYS A 321 -7.73 -7.61 -19.12
CA LYS A 321 -7.72 -8.66 -18.10
C LYS A 321 -7.79 -8.04 -16.71
N ILE A 322 -8.43 -8.78 -15.81
CA ILE A 322 -8.35 -8.56 -14.37
C ILE A 322 -7.75 -9.81 -13.76
N VAL A 323 -6.63 -9.64 -13.08
CA VAL A 323 -5.84 -10.74 -12.52
C VAL A 323 -5.78 -10.59 -11.01
N CYS A 324 -6.27 -11.61 -10.31
CA CYS A 324 -6.13 -11.74 -8.87
C CYS A 324 -5.05 -12.75 -8.54
N VAL A 325 -4.17 -12.42 -7.61
CA VAL A 325 -3.10 -13.32 -7.20
C VAL A 325 -3.14 -13.51 -5.70
N GLY A 326 -3.29 -14.77 -5.29
CA GLY A 326 -3.33 -15.14 -3.88
C GLY A 326 -1.94 -15.42 -3.33
N ASN A 327 -1.76 -15.10 -2.05
CA ASN A 327 -0.63 -15.59 -1.27
C ASN A 327 -1.10 -16.50 -0.13
N ASN A 328 -0.16 -17.22 0.46
CA ASN A 328 -0.35 -17.98 1.68
C ASN A 328 0.60 -17.42 2.75
N PRO A 329 0.07 -16.87 3.87
CA PRO A 329 0.89 -16.36 4.95
C PRO A 329 1.92 -17.36 5.50
N GLU A 330 1.63 -18.66 5.47
CA GLU A 330 2.54 -19.72 5.94
C GLU A 330 3.71 -19.97 4.97
N LYS A 331 3.54 -19.65 3.69
CA LYS A 331 4.53 -19.86 2.62
C LYS A 331 5.01 -18.55 2.01
N GLN A 332 4.86 -17.44 2.74
CA GLN A 332 5.08 -16.08 2.25
C GLN A 332 6.46 -15.89 1.62
N GLN A 333 7.52 -16.45 2.21
CA GLN A 333 8.88 -16.26 1.67
C GLN A 333 9.07 -16.93 0.30
N ILE A 334 8.50 -18.12 0.10
CA ILE A 334 8.61 -18.90 -1.14
C ILE A 334 7.75 -18.25 -2.23
N TYR A 335 6.48 -18.03 -1.94
CA TYR A 335 5.55 -17.45 -2.91
C TYR A 335 5.88 -15.99 -3.19
N GLY A 336 6.31 -15.22 -2.19
CA GLY A 336 6.70 -13.82 -2.33
C GLY A 336 7.73 -13.60 -3.44
N ALA A 337 8.71 -14.50 -3.61
CA ALA A 337 9.71 -14.39 -4.67
C ALA A 337 9.12 -14.59 -6.07
N VAL A 338 8.27 -15.61 -6.26
CA VAL A 338 7.61 -15.89 -7.53
C VAL A 338 6.61 -14.78 -7.89
N LEU A 339 5.88 -14.29 -6.89
CA LEU A 339 4.96 -13.17 -7.03
C LEU A 339 5.67 -11.87 -7.40
N SER A 340 6.84 -11.62 -6.81
CA SER A 340 7.69 -10.49 -7.16
C SER A 340 8.07 -10.51 -8.64
N LEU A 341 8.41 -11.70 -9.16
CA LEU A 341 8.68 -11.88 -10.59
C LEU A 341 7.44 -11.56 -11.46
N TYR A 342 6.26 -12.09 -11.13
CA TYR A 342 5.03 -11.76 -11.85
C TYR A 342 4.78 -10.24 -11.91
N ILE A 343 4.94 -9.56 -10.77
CA ILE A 343 4.67 -8.13 -10.67
C ILE A 343 5.70 -7.32 -11.48
N SER A 344 7.00 -7.67 -11.38
CA SER A 344 8.07 -7.08 -12.21
C SER A 344 7.75 -7.16 -13.70
N ARG A 345 7.39 -8.36 -14.17
CA ARG A 345 7.06 -8.60 -15.58
C ARG A 345 5.78 -7.90 -16.01
N LEU A 346 4.75 -7.92 -15.18
CA LEU A 346 3.48 -7.25 -15.45
C LEU A 346 3.67 -5.74 -15.54
N VAL A 347 4.41 -5.13 -14.62
CA VAL A 347 4.63 -3.68 -14.60
C VAL A 347 5.26 -3.20 -15.90
N ARG A 348 6.26 -3.91 -16.40
CA ARG A 348 6.89 -3.59 -17.69
C ARG A 348 5.92 -3.67 -18.87
N GLN A 349 4.94 -4.57 -18.81
CA GLN A 349 3.92 -4.69 -19.86
C GLN A 349 2.86 -3.59 -19.78
N VAL A 350 2.40 -3.24 -18.59
CA VAL A 350 1.33 -2.25 -18.43
C VAL A 350 1.81 -0.82 -18.56
N ASN A 351 3.09 -0.55 -18.29
CA ASN A 351 3.68 0.79 -18.34
C ASN A 351 4.06 1.21 -19.78
N LYS A 352 3.09 1.13 -20.70
CA LYS A 352 3.24 1.46 -22.14
C LYS A 352 2.18 2.47 -22.57
N LYS A 353 2.53 3.32 -23.53
CA LYS A 353 1.59 4.30 -24.12
C LYS A 353 0.51 3.60 -24.94
N GLY A 354 -0.68 4.20 -24.98
CA GLY A 354 -1.80 3.71 -25.79
C GLY A 354 -2.54 2.50 -25.23
N MET A 355 -2.15 2.02 -24.04
CA MET A 355 -2.84 0.94 -23.35
C MET A 355 -4.04 1.43 -22.53
N LEU A 356 -4.89 0.50 -22.10
CA LEU A 356 -6.00 0.79 -21.20
C LEU A 356 -5.47 1.29 -19.84
N LYS A 357 -6.26 2.12 -19.17
CA LYS A 357 -5.99 2.49 -17.78
C LYS A 357 -5.99 1.24 -16.89
N CYS A 358 -5.02 1.18 -15.97
CA CYS A 358 -4.72 0.00 -15.19
C CYS A 358 -4.62 0.34 -13.70
N SER A 359 -5.10 -0.55 -12.83
CA SER A 359 -5.02 -0.42 -11.38
C SER A 359 -4.21 -1.57 -10.80
N LEU A 360 -3.12 -1.25 -10.10
CA LEU A 360 -2.29 -2.21 -9.38
C LEU A 360 -2.56 -2.06 -7.89
N VAL A 361 -3.20 -3.06 -7.29
CA VAL A 361 -3.66 -3.04 -5.89
C VAL A 361 -2.89 -4.10 -5.10
N PHE A 362 -2.24 -3.69 -4.02
CA PHE A 362 -1.46 -4.56 -3.16
C PHE A 362 -1.96 -4.45 -1.71
N ASP A 363 -2.62 -5.49 -1.17
CA ASP A 363 -3.21 -5.47 0.18
C ASP A 363 -2.17 -5.44 1.31
N GLU A 364 -1.03 -6.12 1.11
CA GLU A 364 0.10 -6.12 2.05
C GLU A 364 1.42 -6.00 1.29
N PHE A 365 1.69 -4.79 0.80
CA PHE A 365 2.82 -4.49 -0.08
C PHE A 365 4.20 -4.91 0.47
N PRO A 366 4.55 -4.76 1.76
CA PRO A 366 5.88 -5.14 2.25
C PRO A 366 6.21 -6.64 2.09
N THR A 367 5.20 -7.49 1.95
CA THR A 367 5.38 -8.95 1.87
C THR A 367 6.00 -9.42 0.55
N ILE A 368 5.91 -8.61 -0.50
CA ILE A 368 6.51 -8.86 -1.83
C ILE A 368 7.74 -7.98 -2.01
N TYR A 369 8.62 -8.33 -2.94
CA TYR A 369 9.73 -7.48 -3.35
C TYR A 369 9.37 -6.85 -4.68
N PHE A 370 9.63 -5.56 -4.82
CA PHE A 370 9.43 -4.90 -6.09
C PHE A 370 10.57 -3.93 -6.33
N ASN A 371 11.45 -4.33 -7.25
CA ASN A 371 12.53 -3.47 -7.67
C ASN A 371 11.97 -2.29 -8.49
N ASN A 372 12.58 -1.11 -8.37
CA ASN A 372 12.23 0.09 -9.15
C ASN A 372 10.77 0.60 -8.97
N MET A 373 10.20 0.47 -7.76
CA MET A 373 8.86 1.01 -7.44
C MET A 373 8.75 2.52 -7.66
N ASP A 374 9.82 3.24 -7.35
CA ASP A 374 9.96 4.67 -7.56
C ASP A 374 9.78 5.06 -9.04
N SER A 375 10.42 4.32 -9.95
CA SER A 375 10.28 4.52 -11.39
C SER A 375 8.86 4.25 -11.88
N LEU A 376 8.21 3.19 -11.35
CA LEU A 376 6.82 2.90 -11.66
C LEU A 376 5.93 4.07 -11.24
N ILE A 377 5.99 4.53 -9.99
CA ILE A 377 5.12 5.61 -9.51
C ILE A 377 5.41 6.92 -10.26
N ALA A 378 6.67 7.18 -10.63
CA ALA A 378 7.05 8.36 -11.40
C ALA A 378 6.47 8.37 -12.83
N THR A 379 6.51 7.24 -13.52
CA THR A 379 6.14 7.12 -14.94
C THR A 379 4.68 6.69 -15.16
N ALA A 380 4.09 6.05 -14.16
CA ALA A 380 2.71 5.58 -14.09
C ALA A 380 1.67 6.61 -14.56
N ARG A 381 1.88 7.89 -14.20
CA ARG A 381 0.97 8.97 -14.55
C ARG A 381 0.76 9.12 -16.05
N SER A 382 1.84 9.03 -16.83
CA SER A 382 1.78 9.19 -18.29
C SER A 382 1.13 8.00 -19.00
N ASN A 383 1.18 6.82 -18.38
CA ASN A 383 0.67 5.56 -18.93
C ASN A 383 -0.65 5.12 -18.26
N LYS A 384 -1.28 6.00 -17.45
CA LYS A 384 -2.56 5.76 -16.77
C LYS A 384 -2.55 4.49 -15.88
N VAL A 385 -1.45 4.26 -15.16
CA VAL A 385 -1.30 3.16 -14.20
C VAL A 385 -1.50 3.71 -12.78
N ALA A 386 -2.55 3.31 -12.09
CA ALA A 386 -2.80 3.70 -10.70
C ALA A 386 -2.22 2.64 -9.76
N THR A 387 -1.47 3.05 -8.74
CA THR A 387 -0.90 2.14 -7.73
C THR A 387 -1.56 2.37 -6.38
N THR A 388 -2.04 1.30 -5.75
CA THR A 388 -2.56 1.30 -4.38
C THR A 388 -1.71 0.36 -3.54
N LEU A 389 -0.92 0.94 -2.63
CA LEU A 389 0.01 0.24 -1.76
C LEU A 389 -0.56 0.24 -0.35
N ALA A 390 -1.11 -0.89 0.08
CA ALA A 390 -1.54 -1.06 1.46
C ALA A 390 -0.45 -1.73 2.30
N MET A 391 -0.31 -1.26 3.53
CA MET A 391 0.67 -1.78 4.49
C MET A 391 0.21 -1.53 5.92
N GLN A 392 0.79 -2.24 6.87
CA GLN A 392 0.44 -2.03 8.28
C GLN A 392 1.17 -0.83 8.90
N ASP A 393 2.47 -0.71 8.65
CA ASP A 393 3.33 0.28 9.27
C ASP A 393 4.56 0.58 8.39
N PHE A 394 5.08 1.81 8.42
CA PHE A 394 6.27 2.18 7.65
C PHE A 394 7.54 1.44 8.10
N SER A 395 7.60 1.01 9.36
CA SER A 395 8.72 0.25 9.89
C SER A 395 8.84 -1.11 9.19
N GLN A 396 7.72 -1.72 8.78
CA GLN A 396 7.75 -2.97 8.00
C GLN A 396 8.36 -2.72 6.62
N LEU A 397 7.95 -1.62 5.96
CA LEU A 397 8.53 -1.25 4.67
C LEU A 397 10.05 -1.00 4.79
N LYS A 398 10.49 -0.25 5.81
CA LYS A 398 11.92 0.01 6.06
C LYS A 398 12.71 -1.28 6.33
N LYS A 399 12.11 -2.25 7.02
CA LYS A 399 12.74 -3.56 7.28
C LYS A 399 12.95 -4.34 5.99
N ASP A 400 11.94 -4.40 5.13
CA ASP A 400 11.92 -5.32 3.98
C ASP A 400 12.51 -4.72 2.70
N TYR A 401 12.51 -3.38 2.56
CA TYR A 401 13.06 -2.65 1.40
C TYR A 401 14.33 -1.86 1.73
N GLY A 402 14.72 -1.77 3.01
CA GLY A 402 15.74 -0.85 3.46
C GLY A 402 15.22 0.58 3.61
N LYS A 403 15.90 1.37 4.45
CA LYS A 403 15.45 2.72 4.82
C LYS A 403 15.34 3.66 3.62
N GLU A 404 16.36 3.66 2.76
CA GLU A 404 16.43 4.58 1.62
C GLU A 404 15.28 4.36 0.62
N GLN A 405 15.06 3.11 0.18
CA GLN A 405 13.96 2.80 -0.74
C GLN A 405 12.60 3.04 -0.10
N ALA A 406 12.42 2.69 1.18
CA ALA A 406 11.17 2.93 1.89
C ALA A 406 10.83 4.42 1.94
N ASP A 407 11.81 5.28 2.27
CA ASP A 407 11.62 6.73 2.31
C ASP A 407 11.27 7.27 0.91
N VAL A 408 11.88 6.77 -0.17
CA VAL A 408 11.53 7.16 -1.55
C VAL A 408 10.07 6.80 -1.88
N ILE A 409 9.63 5.57 -1.57
CA ILE A 409 8.24 5.12 -1.84
C ILE A 409 7.23 5.97 -1.08
N VAL A 410 7.49 6.27 0.20
CA VAL A 410 6.60 7.11 1.03
C VAL A 410 6.56 8.54 0.51
N ASN A 411 7.68 9.09 0.02
CA ASN A 411 7.76 10.48 -0.43
C ASN A 411 7.18 10.69 -1.84
N ILE A 412 7.32 9.73 -2.75
CA ILE A 412 6.80 9.86 -4.12
C ILE A 412 5.28 9.69 -4.20
N THR A 413 4.67 8.97 -3.24
CA THR A 413 3.22 8.80 -3.16
C THR A 413 2.55 10.11 -2.76
N GLY A 414 1.65 10.58 -3.63
CA GLY A 414 0.95 11.84 -3.47
C GLY A 414 -0.34 11.75 -2.64
N ASN A 415 -0.99 10.59 -2.61
CA ASN A 415 -2.19 10.36 -1.81
C ASN A 415 -1.87 9.41 -0.65
N ILE A 416 -2.24 9.80 0.56
CA ILE A 416 -2.11 8.97 1.76
C ILE A 416 -3.43 8.92 2.50
N ILE A 417 -3.82 7.71 2.89
CA ILE A 417 -4.91 7.45 3.81
C ILE A 417 -4.35 6.54 4.91
N SER A 418 -4.44 6.97 6.16
CA SER A 418 -3.98 6.22 7.32
C SER A 418 -5.13 6.00 8.29
N GLY A 419 -5.37 4.75 8.64
CA GLY A 419 -6.09 4.39 9.86
C GLY A 419 -5.16 4.47 11.06
N GLN A 420 -5.51 3.74 12.12
CA GLN A 420 -4.70 3.68 13.34
C GLN A 420 -3.29 3.14 13.07
N VAL A 421 -2.26 3.90 13.47
CA VAL A 421 -0.84 3.49 13.42
C VAL A 421 -0.09 4.03 14.62
N MET A 422 0.97 3.34 15.04
CA MET A 422 1.72 3.68 16.26
C MET A 422 3.18 4.06 15.94
N GLY A 423 3.92 4.46 16.97
CA GLY A 423 5.38 4.62 16.86
C GLY A 423 5.82 5.71 15.88
N GLU A 424 6.88 5.42 15.12
CA GLU A 424 7.50 6.36 14.18
C GLU A 424 6.54 6.79 13.06
N THR A 425 5.73 5.85 12.54
CA THR A 425 4.73 6.12 11.48
C THR A 425 3.78 7.25 11.87
N SER A 426 3.23 7.20 13.09
CA SER A 426 2.30 8.24 13.58
C SER A 426 2.95 9.63 13.67
N LYS A 427 4.24 9.69 14.02
CA LYS A 427 5.00 10.94 14.10
C LYS A 427 5.26 11.52 12.71
N LEU A 428 5.72 10.69 11.78
CA LEU A 428 5.99 11.09 10.40
C LEU A 428 4.73 11.61 9.71
N LEU A 429 3.58 10.94 9.92
CA LEU A 429 2.29 11.40 9.41
C LEU A 429 1.87 12.74 10.02
N SER A 430 1.98 12.88 11.35
CA SER A 430 1.66 14.13 12.06
C SER A 430 2.48 15.30 11.53
N GLU A 431 3.79 15.11 11.32
CA GLU A 431 4.68 16.10 10.71
C GLU A 431 4.28 16.44 9.27
N ARG A 432 3.91 15.42 8.47
CA ARG A 432 3.48 15.59 7.07
C ARG A 432 2.16 16.34 6.93
N PHE A 433 1.24 16.21 7.89
CA PHE A 433 -0.01 16.98 7.93
C PHE A 433 0.21 18.44 8.33
N GLY A 434 1.33 18.74 8.98
CA GLY A 434 1.72 20.10 9.35
C GLY A 434 0.96 20.63 10.56
N LYS A 435 0.93 21.95 10.68
CA LYS A 435 0.39 22.66 11.85
C LYS A 435 -0.73 23.60 11.46
N ILE A 436 -1.69 23.78 12.36
CA ILE A 436 -2.79 24.75 12.25
C ILE A 436 -2.71 25.75 13.41
N MET A 437 -3.27 26.94 13.19
CA MET A 437 -3.42 27.94 14.26
C MET A 437 -4.48 27.47 15.25
N GLN A 438 -4.09 27.31 16.51
CA GLN A 438 -4.98 26.92 17.61
C GLN A 438 -5.03 28.00 18.68
N ASP A 439 -6.20 28.17 19.30
CA ASP A 439 -6.42 29.13 20.38
C ASP A 439 -5.91 28.54 21.71
N ARG A 440 -5.07 29.27 22.43
CA ARG A 440 -4.53 28.88 23.74
C ARG A 440 -4.94 29.89 24.79
N GLN A 441 -5.56 29.38 25.85
CA GLN A 441 -5.94 30.16 27.02
C GLN A 441 -5.01 29.79 28.16
N SER A 442 -4.29 30.77 28.71
CA SER A 442 -3.51 30.59 29.93
C SER A 442 -4.14 31.43 31.04
N VAL A 443 -4.51 30.76 32.13
CA VAL A 443 -5.05 31.41 33.32
C VAL A 443 -3.95 31.52 34.36
N SER A 444 -3.62 32.74 34.76
CA SER A 444 -2.70 33.01 35.87
C SER A 444 -3.52 33.46 37.08
N VAL A 445 -3.50 32.67 38.15
CA VAL A 445 -4.24 32.95 39.38
C VAL A 445 -3.27 33.46 40.45
N ASN A 446 -3.39 34.73 40.81
CA ASN A 446 -2.71 35.34 41.95
C ASN A 446 -3.68 35.49 43.13
N ARG A 447 -3.15 35.77 44.35
CA ARG A 447 -3.96 35.94 45.57
C ARG A 447 -5.02 37.04 45.47
N THR A 448 -4.79 38.06 44.63
CA THR A 448 -5.68 39.21 44.43
C THR A 448 -6.47 39.15 43.13
N ASP A 449 -5.87 38.68 42.04
CA ASP A 449 -6.44 38.74 40.69
C ASP A 449 -6.25 37.44 39.90
N THR A 450 -7.18 37.16 38.99
CA THR A 450 -7.08 36.11 37.97
C THR A 450 -6.98 36.78 36.61
N SER A 451 -5.86 36.60 35.92
CA SER A 451 -5.68 37.08 34.54
C SER A 451 -5.84 35.91 33.57
N ILE A 452 -6.60 36.12 32.50
CA ILE A 452 -6.77 35.17 31.41
C ILE A 452 -6.11 35.77 30.19
N SER A 453 -5.05 35.14 29.71
CA SER A 453 -4.40 35.52 28.46
C SER A 453 -4.86 34.61 27.33
N HIS A 454 -5.32 35.22 26.25
CA HIS A 454 -5.69 34.53 25.02
C HIS A 454 -4.59 34.75 23.99
N SER A 455 -4.05 33.64 23.47
CA SER A 455 -3.01 33.66 22.44
C SER A 455 -3.35 32.66 21.35
N LYS A 456 -2.75 32.84 20.16
CA LYS A 456 -2.84 31.84 19.08
C LYS A 456 -1.46 31.28 18.80
N GLN A 457 -1.35 29.97 18.69
CA GLN A 457 -0.09 29.27 18.43
C GLN A 457 -0.26 28.25 17.30
N LEU A 458 0.79 28.06 16.50
CA LEU A 458 0.83 26.95 15.55
C LEU A 458 1.08 25.64 16.32
N ASP A 459 0.14 24.71 16.21
CA ASP A 459 0.24 23.38 16.78
C ASP A 459 -0.14 22.30 15.76
N SER A 460 0.25 21.05 15.97
CA SER A 460 0.02 19.94 15.04
C SER A 460 -1.45 19.83 14.66
N ALA A 461 -1.72 19.73 13.36
CA ALA A 461 -3.08 19.62 12.83
C ALA A 461 -3.76 18.33 13.31
N ILE A 462 -3.01 17.24 13.32
CA ILE A 462 -3.43 15.93 13.81
C ILE A 462 -2.25 15.38 14.63
N PRO A 463 -2.31 15.39 15.96
CA PRO A 463 -1.24 14.89 16.80
C PRO A 463 -1.01 13.38 16.63
N ALA A 464 0.24 12.93 16.77
CA ALA A 464 0.61 11.52 16.67
C ALA A 464 -0.19 10.62 17.64
N SER A 465 -0.49 11.11 18.85
CA SER A 465 -1.33 10.41 19.82
C SER A 465 -2.76 10.19 19.32
N LYS A 466 -3.31 11.15 18.56
CA LYS A 466 -4.65 11.04 17.96
C LYS A 466 -4.66 9.98 16.87
N ILE A 467 -3.63 9.97 16.01
CA ILE A 467 -3.45 8.96 14.96
C ILE A 467 -3.35 7.56 15.57
N ALA A 468 -2.62 7.41 16.68
CA ALA A 468 -2.49 6.15 17.40
C ALA A 468 -3.76 5.69 18.12
N ALA A 469 -4.73 6.59 18.31
CA ALA A 469 -5.99 6.33 19.01
C ALA A 469 -7.21 6.31 18.07
N LEU A 470 -7.02 6.33 16.74
CA LEU A 470 -8.11 6.26 15.77
C LEU A 470 -8.90 4.97 15.93
N SER A 471 -10.22 5.09 15.85
CA SER A 471 -11.13 3.96 15.82
C SER A 471 -11.15 3.31 14.43
N SER A 472 -11.60 2.05 14.34
CA SER A 472 -11.84 1.43 13.04
C SER A 472 -12.89 2.22 12.25
N GLY A 473 -12.59 2.55 10.99
CA GLY A 473 -13.44 3.44 10.17
C GLY A 473 -13.05 4.91 10.22
N GLU A 474 -12.25 5.35 11.20
CA GLU A 474 -11.67 6.70 11.25
C GLU A 474 -10.32 6.74 10.53
N PHE A 475 -10.19 7.70 9.62
CA PHE A 475 -8.99 7.85 8.81
C PHE A 475 -8.51 9.29 8.79
N VAL A 476 -7.20 9.43 8.69
CA VAL A 476 -6.50 10.70 8.48
C VAL A 476 -5.69 10.61 7.21
N GLY A 477 -5.46 11.72 6.54
CA GLY A 477 -4.68 11.65 5.31
C GLY A 477 -4.59 12.95 4.55
N LEU A 478 -3.99 12.83 3.37
CA LEU A 478 -3.77 13.92 2.45
C LEU A 478 -3.98 13.42 1.02
N VAL A 479 -4.79 14.16 0.25
CA VAL A 479 -5.02 13.86 -1.16
C VAL A 479 -4.24 14.80 -2.08
N ALA A 480 -3.82 14.29 -3.23
CA ALA A 480 -3.21 15.07 -4.29
C ALA A 480 -4.25 15.47 -5.35
N ASP A 481 -4.03 16.63 -5.96
CA ASP A 481 -4.89 17.20 -6.99
C ASP A 481 -4.16 17.40 -8.33
N ASN A 482 -4.91 17.83 -9.33
CA ASN A 482 -4.39 18.23 -10.64
C ASN A 482 -4.34 19.76 -10.77
N PRO A 483 -3.49 20.31 -11.65
CA PRO A 483 -3.50 21.74 -11.95
C PRO A 483 -4.89 22.27 -12.33
N ASP A 484 -5.69 21.46 -13.03
CA ASP A 484 -7.03 21.81 -13.52
C ASP A 484 -8.14 21.54 -12.51
N GLU A 485 -7.92 20.61 -11.56
CA GLU A 485 -8.91 20.17 -10.57
C GLU A 485 -8.38 20.38 -9.14
N LYS A 486 -8.17 21.65 -8.77
CA LYS A 486 -7.52 22.00 -7.49
C LYS A 486 -8.40 21.69 -6.28
N ILE A 487 -7.81 21.03 -5.28
CA ILE A 487 -8.42 20.81 -3.96
C ILE A 487 -7.78 21.76 -2.97
N LYS A 488 -8.58 22.66 -2.37
CA LYS A 488 -8.07 23.61 -1.37
C LYS A 488 -7.83 22.92 -0.01
N LEU A 489 -8.72 22.01 0.37
CA LEU A 489 -8.70 21.32 1.66
C LEU A 489 -8.29 19.85 1.45
N LYS A 490 -6.98 19.63 1.28
CA LYS A 490 -6.41 18.31 0.95
C LYS A 490 -6.27 17.38 2.14
N MET A 491 -6.07 17.94 3.32
CA MET A 491 -5.94 17.20 4.57
C MET A 491 -7.33 16.83 5.08
N PHE A 492 -7.48 15.62 5.61
CA PHE A 492 -8.71 15.15 6.22
C PHE A 492 -8.45 14.37 7.51
N HIS A 493 -9.45 14.39 8.39
CA HIS A 493 -9.57 13.57 9.59
C HIS A 493 -11.05 13.26 9.76
N SER A 494 -11.47 12.12 9.25
CA SER A 494 -12.88 11.81 9.04
C SER A 494 -13.16 10.33 9.16
N GLU A 495 -14.38 10.01 9.54
CA GLU A 495 -14.91 8.65 9.49
C GLU A 495 -15.45 8.36 8.09
N ILE A 496 -14.97 7.29 7.46
CA ILE A 496 -15.45 6.85 6.15
C ILE A 496 -16.77 6.12 6.34
N ILE A 497 -17.80 6.57 5.62
CA ILE A 497 -19.16 6.05 5.75
C ILE A 497 -19.31 4.82 4.84
N ASN A 498 -19.37 3.65 5.44
CA ASN A 498 -19.80 2.42 4.76
C ASN A 498 -21.18 2.02 5.26
N ASP A 499 -22.11 1.77 4.33
CA ASP A 499 -23.40 1.16 4.65
C ASP A 499 -23.19 -0.34 4.90
N THR A 500 -22.92 -0.68 6.17
CA THR A 500 -22.59 -2.03 6.60
C THR A 500 -23.70 -3.03 6.26
N ASP A 501 -24.97 -2.64 6.42
CA ASP A 501 -26.11 -3.53 6.12
C ASP A 501 -26.23 -3.81 4.63
N LYS A 502 -26.07 -2.77 3.81
CA LYS A 502 -26.08 -2.94 2.35
C LYS A 502 -24.89 -3.76 1.87
N LEU A 503 -23.69 -3.49 2.39
CA LEU A 503 -22.49 -4.25 2.03
C LEU A 503 -22.58 -5.70 2.48
N ASN A 504 -23.05 -5.98 3.68
CA ASN A 504 -23.22 -7.36 4.16
C ASN A 504 -24.26 -8.13 3.34
N LYS A 505 -25.35 -7.49 2.94
CA LYS A 505 -26.32 -8.08 1.99
C LYS A 505 -25.73 -8.30 0.61
N GLU A 506 -24.84 -7.43 0.17
CA GLU A 506 -24.14 -7.60 -1.11
C GLU A 506 -23.15 -8.75 -1.04
N VAL A 507 -22.36 -8.82 0.03
CA VAL A 507 -21.37 -9.87 0.28
C VAL A 507 -22.05 -11.23 0.44
N SER A 508 -23.23 -11.30 1.08
CA SER A 508 -23.96 -12.56 1.19
C SER A 508 -24.51 -13.09 -0.13
N LEU A 509 -24.59 -12.24 -1.16
CA LEU A 509 -24.99 -12.62 -2.52
C LEU A 509 -23.78 -12.95 -3.41
N TYR A 510 -22.56 -12.79 -2.92
CA TYR A 510 -21.37 -13.12 -3.70
C TYR A 510 -21.30 -14.62 -3.97
N LYS A 511 -20.94 -14.93 -5.20
CA LYS A 511 -20.64 -16.28 -5.65
C LYS A 511 -19.16 -16.55 -5.44
N GLU A 512 -18.86 -17.81 -5.15
CA GLU A 512 -17.49 -18.31 -5.14
C GLU A 512 -16.83 -18.13 -6.52
N ILE A 513 -15.51 -18.02 -6.52
CA ILE A 513 -14.72 -17.98 -7.76
C ILE A 513 -14.87 -19.35 -8.44
N PRO A 514 -15.20 -19.39 -9.75
CA PRO A 514 -15.44 -20.65 -10.45
C PRO A 514 -14.17 -21.49 -10.55
N VAL A 515 -14.36 -22.81 -10.53
CA VAL A 515 -13.30 -23.78 -10.84
C VAL A 515 -12.89 -23.59 -12.30
N VAL A 516 -11.59 -23.40 -12.53
CA VAL A 516 -10.98 -23.22 -13.85
C VAL A 516 -10.77 -24.58 -14.51
N SER A 517 -10.20 -25.52 -13.77
CA SER A 517 -9.96 -26.88 -14.25
C SER A 517 -9.96 -27.88 -13.10
N ASN A 518 -10.39 -29.11 -13.36
CA ASN A 518 -10.32 -30.19 -12.39
C ASN A 518 -8.89 -30.77 -12.38
N VAL A 519 -8.00 -30.14 -11.61
CA VAL A 519 -6.59 -30.54 -11.50
C VAL A 519 -6.46 -31.70 -10.52
N THR A 520 -6.03 -32.86 -11.00
CA THR A 520 -5.72 -34.02 -10.16
C THR A 520 -4.29 -33.98 -9.65
N GLN A 521 -4.02 -34.57 -8.47
CA GLN A 521 -2.65 -34.67 -7.95
C GLN A 521 -1.72 -35.43 -8.90
N GLN A 522 -2.24 -36.43 -9.62
CA GLN A 522 -1.46 -37.18 -10.60
C GLN A 522 -0.95 -36.27 -11.72
N GLN A 523 -1.82 -35.43 -12.31
CA GLN A 523 -1.40 -34.49 -13.37
C GLN A 523 -0.32 -33.50 -12.90
N VAL A 524 -0.42 -33.05 -11.64
CA VAL A 524 0.57 -32.14 -11.05
C VAL A 524 1.92 -32.82 -10.90
N MET A 525 1.92 -34.09 -10.43
CA MET A 525 3.14 -34.89 -10.32
C MET A 525 3.71 -35.27 -11.68
N ASP A 526 2.87 -35.61 -12.65
CA ASP A 526 3.28 -35.93 -14.02
C ASP A 526 3.98 -34.71 -14.65
N ASN A 527 3.40 -33.51 -14.53
CA ASN A 527 4.05 -32.27 -14.98
C ASN A 527 5.39 -32.04 -14.25
N TYR A 528 5.44 -32.29 -12.94
CA TYR A 528 6.67 -32.15 -12.17
C TYR A 528 7.79 -33.06 -12.70
N TYR A 529 7.51 -34.33 -12.95
CA TYR A 529 8.49 -35.27 -13.51
C TYR A 529 8.77 -35.00 -14.99
N GLN A 530 7.78 -34.55 -15.76
CA GLN A 530 7.94 -34.19 -17.16
C GLN A 530 8.99 -33.09 -17.32
N VAL A 531 8.91 -32.00 -16.54
CA VAL A 531 9.91 -30.92 -16.57
C VAL A 531 11.33 -31.46 -16.31
N LYS A 532 11.48 -32.36 -15.33
CA LYS A 532 12.78 -32.99 -15.03
C LYS A 532 13.30 -33.83 -16.19
N MET A 533 12.43 -34.61 -16.81
CA MET A 533 12.78 -35.41 -17.97
C MET A 533 13.13 -34.54 -19.19
N GLU A 534 12.41 -33.43 -19.39
CA GLU A 534 12.68 -32.48 -20.46
C GLU A 534 14.07 -31.85 -20.33
N VAL A 535 14.49 -31.45 -19.13
CA VAL A 535 15.85 -30.95 -18.88
C VAL A 535 16.91 -32.05 -19.10
N LYS A 536 16.69 -33.27 -18.56
CA LYS A 536 17.63 -34.38 -18.80
C LYS A 536 17.80 -34.71 -20.28
N ARG A 537 16.70 -34.68 -21.04
CA ARG A 537 16.73 -34.91 -22.49
C ARG A 537 17.46 -33.80 -23.21
N LEU A 538 17.16 -32.54 -22.88
CA LEU A 538 17.85 -31.36 -23.43
C LEU A 538 19.37 -31.50 -23.25
N ILE A 539 19.80 -31.86 -22.05
CA ILE A 539 21.22 -32.05 -21.73
C ILE A 539 21.83 -33.15 -22.60
N GLY A 540 21.20 -34.32 -22.64
CA GLY A 540 21.67 -35.45 -23.45
C GLY A 540 21.77 -35.13 -24.95
N GLU A 541 20.75 -34.47 -25.52
CA GLU A 541 20.71 -34.08 -26.93
C GLU A 541 21.86 -33.10 -27.27
N GLU A 542 22.09 -32.10 -26.43
CA GLU A 542 23.14 -31.10 -26.66
C GLU A 542 24.55 -31.68 -26.46
N VAL A 543 24.76 -32.54 -25.45
CA VAL A 543 26.03 -33.23 -25.24
C VAL A 543 26.36 -34.14 -26.43
N GLU A 544 25.40 -34.91 -26.94
CA GLU A 544 25.60 -35.74 -28.13
C GLU A 544 25.86 -34.89 -29.38
N ARG A 545 25.14 -33.77 -29.56
CA ARG A 545 25.40 -32.82 -30.66
C ARG A 545 26.84 -32.27 -30.60
N LEU A 546 27.33 -31.92 -29.41
CA LEU A 546 28.69 -31.43 -29.22
C LEU A 546 29.76 -32.51 -29.46
N LYS A 547 29.49 -33.76 -29.10
CA LYS A 547 30.38 -34.89 -29.42
C LYS A 547 30.47 -35.11 -30.93
N MET A 548 29.33 -35.09 -31.63
CA MET A 548 29.28 -35.23 -33.09
C MET A 548 29.95 -34.07 -33.83
N ALA A 549 29.90 -32.84 -33.30
CA ALA A 549 30.56 -31.68 -33.91
C ALA A 549 32.09 -31.68 -33.73
N LYS A 550 32.60 -32.45 -32.76
CA LYS A 550 34.05 -32.61 -32.51
C LYS A 550 34.65 -33.83 -33.22
N ALA A 551 33.83 -34.79 -33.63
CA ALA A 551 34.20 -35.95 -34.44
C ALA A 551 34.22 -35.56 -35.93
#